data_AF-A0A819PXN1-F1
#
_entry.id   AF-A0A819PXN1-F1
#
_cell.length_a   1.000
_cell.length_b   1.000
_cell.length_c   1.000
_cell.angle_alpha   90.00
_cell.angle_beta   90.00
_cell.angle_gamma   90.00
#
_symmetry.space_group_name_H-M   'P 1'
#
loop_
_entity.id
_entity.type
_entity.pdbx_description
1 polymer ?
#
loop_
_entity_poly.entity_id
_entity_poly.type
_entity_poly.pdbx_seq_one_letter_code
_entity_poly.pdbx_strand_id
1 'polypeptide(L)'
;MKEDNLQRKINSFQSHQRRVPRIDRNVVKNLSSRILSHDETDCLAHGLDYGLVPKKTDDMNIVSNIENFFHRITDISQHHKMLMSEVTNKDTVDGSDVRVLGSKEMTLASSFRSITDSFRHQAYRFAQLQNRINTEQQKYRHVLKNLKEDKSIVVTRPDKGKATMTSGITVEFHNGLNFPIELVMTQNNVAPQQAATIPTGHHFSYDVPQGFAGNFKHSWAGKGITRFEISVRTHDANTYYDLSVIDGFNVPIKVYAPDG
;
A
#
# COMPACT_ATOMS: atom_id res chain seq x y z
N MET A 1 13.27 15.72 41.31
CA MET A 1 11.93 15.90 40.69
C MET A 1 11.94 16.13 39.17
N LYS A 2 12.99 16.73 38.56
CA LYS A 2 13.06 16.93 37.09
C LYS A 2 13.61 15.73 36.30
N GLU A 3 14.53 14.95 36.87
CA GLU A 3 15.09 13.73 36.23
C GLU A 3 14.05 12.63 35.96
N ASP A 4 13.15 12.38 36.92
CA ASP A 4 12.09 11.36 36.77
C ASP A 4 11.14 11.62 35.61
N ASN A 5 10.99 12.87 35.19
CA ASN A 5 10.08 13.26 34.11
C ASN A 5 10.75 13.09 32.74
N LEU A 6 12.07 13.28 32.67
CA LEU A 6 12.87 13.02 31.47
C LEU A 6 13.00 11.51 31.23
N GLN A 7 13.28 10.74 32.29
CA GLN A 7 13.38 9.28 32.20
C GLN A 7 12.03 8.63 31.81
N ARG A 8 10.91 9.17 32.32
CA ARG A 8 9.56 8.75 31.90
C ARG A 8 9.27 9.08 30.43
N LYS A 9 9.69 10.25 29.95
CA LYS A 9 9.54 10.60 28.52
C LYS A 9 10.38 9.67 27.64
N ILE A 10 11.64 9.42 27.97
CA ILE A 10 12.53 8.51 27.24
C ILE A 10 11.96 7.08 27.21
N ASN A 11 11.45 6.59 28.35
CA ASN A 11 10.81 5.27 28.42
C ASN A 11 9.50 5.21 27.61
N SER A 12 8.74 6.32 27.53
CA SER A 12 7.55 6.42 26.68
C SER A 12 7.89 6.41 25.18
N PHE A 13 9.06 6.92 24.78
CA PHE A 13 9.55 6.85 23.40
C PHE A 13 10.01 5.44 23.03
N GLN A 14 10.61 4.70 23.97
CA GLN A 14 11.03 3.30 23.75
C GLN A 14 9.87 2.29 23.74
N SER A 15 8.76 2.57 24.42
CA SER A 15 7.59 1.68 24.48
C SER A 15 6.62 1.81 23.30
N HIS A 16 6.86 2.77 22.38
CA HIS A 16 6.21 2.78 21.06
C HIS A 16 6.87 1.74 20.15
N GLN A 17 6.86 0.46 20.56
CA GLN A 17 6.80 -0.63 19.59
C GLN A 17 5.53 -0.42 18.80
N ARG A 18 5.65 0.30 17.68
CA ARG A 18 4.57 0.50 16.71
C ARG A 18 4.02 -0.89 16.42
N ARG A 19 2.83 -1.20 16.96
CA ARG A 19 2.07 -2.37 16.56
C ARG A 19 1.99 -2.27 15.04
N VAL A 20 2.69 -3.16 14.34
CA VAL A 20 2.60 -3.23 12.89
C VAL A 20 1.11 -3.40 12.61
N PRO A 21 0.45 -2.45 11.92
CA PRO A 21 -0.96 -2.57 11.63
C PRO A 21 -1.16 -3.92 10.98
N ARG A 22 -2.02 -4.77 11.57
CA ARG A 22 -2.40 -6.01 10.92
C ARG A 22 -3.12 -5.59 9.65
N ILE A 23 -2.50 -5.86 8.52
CA ILE A 23 -3.09 -5.54 7.23
C ILE A 23 -4.22 -6.53 7.03
N ASP A 24 -5.41 -5.98 6.92
CA ASP A 24 -6.59 -6.77 6.64
C ASP A 24 -6.50 -7.25 5.19
N ARG A 25 -6.21 -8.54 5.01
CA ARG A 25 -6.11 -9.15 3.67
C ARG A 25 -7.46 -9.18 2.94
N ASN A 26 -8.56 -8.98 3.65
CA ASN A 26 -9.89 -8.85 3.05
C ASN A 26 -10.06 -7.57 2.22
N VAL A 27 -9.05 -6.67 2.22
CA VAL A 27 -9.03 -5.51 1.32
C VAL A 27 -8.76 -5.89 -0.13
N VAL A 28 -8.25 -7.09 -0.42
CA VAL A 28 -8.06 -7.59 -1.78
C VAL A 28 -9.23 -8.48 -2.15
N LYS A 29 -10.06 -8.00 -3.07
CA LYS A 29 -11.09 -8.81 -3.72
C LYS A 29 -10.56 -9.27 -5.07
N ASN A 30 -10.33 -10.58 -5.22
CA ASN A 30 -9.97 -11.15 -6.52
C ASN A 30 -11.25 -11.44 -7.30
N LEU A 31 -11.48 -10.70 -8.37
CA LEU A 31 -12.62 -10.91 -9.29
C LEU A 31 -12.22 -11.59 -10.60
N SER A 32 -10.95 -12.02 -10.72
CA SER A 32 -10.48 -12.75 -11.90
C SER A 32 -10.61 -14.26 -11.68
N SER A 33 -10.66 -15.02 -12.77
CA SER A 33 -10.54 -16.48 -12.74
C SER A 33 -9.13 -16.94 -12.35
N ARG A 34 -8.14 -16.05 -12.39
CA ARG A 34 -6.76 -16.33 -11.99
C ARG A 34 -6.67 -16.39 -10.46
N ILE A 35 -6.18 -17.50 -9.94
CA ILE A 35 -5.90 -17.64 -8.50
C ILE A 35 -4.60 -16.87 -8.18
N LEU A 36 -4.71 -15.89 -7.28
CA LEU A 36 -3.56 -15.16 -6.76
C LEU A 36 -2.82 -16.01 -5.72
N SER A 37 -1.50 -15.98 -5.78
CA SER A 37 -0.68 -16.55 -4.73
C SER A 37 -0.82 -15.76 -3.43
N HIS A 38 -0.34 -16.35 -2.34
CA HIS A 38 -0.29 -15.69 -1.04
C HIS A 38 0.50 -14.38 -1.08
N ASP A 39 1.66 -14.40 -1.73
CA ASP A 39 2.56 -13.25 -1.83
C ASP A 39 1.95 -12.13 -2.69
N GLU A 40 1.22 -12.47 -3.74
CA GLU A 40 0.50 -11.50 -4.58
C GLU A 40 -0.65 -10.86 -3.83
N THR A 41 -1.46 -11.67 -3.14
CA THR A 41 -2.57 -11.18 -2.32
C THR A 41 -2.08 -10.28 -1.19
N ASP A 42 -1.00 -10.69 -0.51
CA ASP A 42 -0.37 -9.90 0.55
C ASP A 42 0.17 -8.58 -0.03
N CYS A 43 0.94 -8.64 -1.12
CA CYS A 43 1.49 -7.46 -1.78
C CYS A 43 0.40 -6.47 -2.24
N LEU A 44 -0.73 -6.96 -2.75
CA LEU A 44 -1.86 -6.12 -3.16
C LEU A 44 -2.62 -5.56 -1.95
N ALA A 45 -2.70 -6.30 -0.84
CA ALA A 45 -3.35 -5.86 0.39
C ALA A 45 -2.62 -4.69 1.05
N HIS A 46 -1.32 -4.57 0.80
CA HIS A 46 -0.51 -3.42 1.18
C HIS A 46 -0.83 -2.14 0.38
N GLY A 47 -1.60 -2.23 -0.72
CA GLY A 47 -2.06 -1.11 -1.54
C GLY A 47 -1.06 -0.66 -2.62
N LEU A 48 -1.57 -0.26 -3.79
CA LEU A 48 -0.76 0.26 -4.92
C LEU A 48 -0.34 1.73 -4.75
N ASP A 49 -1.02 2.46 -3.86
CA ASP A 49 -0.72 3.86 -3.49
C ASP A 49 0.42 3.96 -2.49
N TYR A 50 0.83 2.84 -1.88
CA TYR A 50 2.22 2.75 -1.48
C TYR A 50 3.03 2.68 -2.78
N GLY A 51 3.42 3.86 -3.26
CA GLY A 51 4.84 4.01 -3.55
C GLY A 51 5.54 3.29 -2.41
N LEU A 52 6.32 2.25 -2.71
CA LEU A 52 7.22 1.63 -1.75
C LEU A 52 8.25 2.71 -1.39
N VAL A 53 7.78 3.79 -0.75
CA VAL A 53 8.56 4.75 -0.03
C VAL A 53 9.22 3.85 1.00
N PRO A 54 10.57 3.77 1.00
CA PRO A 54 11.29 3.15 2.10
C PRO A 54 10.57 3.57 3.36
N LYS A 55 10.11 2.63 4.21
CA LYS A 55 9.61 3.00 5.54
C LYS A 55 10.70 3.92 6.08
N LYS A 56 10.38 5.22 6.21
CA LYS A 56 11.42 6.21 6.49
C LYS A 56 12.18 5.67 7.67
N THR A 57 13.48 5.50 7.48
CA THR A 57 14.37 5.16 8.58
C THR A 57 14.01 6.08 9.72
N ASP A 58 13.90 5.55 10.92
CA ASP A 58 13.50 6.36 12.06
C ASP A 58 14.69 7.23 12.47
N ASP A 59 14.92 8.28 11.69
CA ASP A 59 16.07 9.16 11.78
C ASP A 59 16.12 9.79 13.18
N MET A 60 14.96 10.03 13.80
CA MET A 60 14.85 10.54 15.16
C MET A 60 15.37 9.54 16.19
N ASN A 61 15.10 8.24 16.01
CA ASN A 61 15.65 7.20 16.88
C ASN A 61 17.17 7.03 16.70
N ILE A 62 17.69 7.17 15.48
CA ILE A 62 19.13 7.16 15.22
C ILE A 62 19.80 8.35 15.90
N VAL A 63 19.27 9.55 15.68
CA VAL A 63 19.75 10.80 16.30
C VAL A 63 19.68 10.70 17.82
N SER A 64 18.56 10.24 18.39
CA SER A 64 18.44 10.03 19.84
C SER A 64 19.45 9.01 20.39
N ASN A 65 19.75 7.93 19.66
CA ASN A 65 20.78 6.98 20.11
C ASN A 65 22.18 7.63 20.11
N ILE A 66 22.49 8.44 19.09
CA ILE A 66 23.74 9.20 18.99
C ILE A 66 23.83 10.26 20.10
N GLU A 67 22.78 11.05 20.31
CA GLU A 67 22.71 12.07 21.35
C GLU A 67 22.85 11.46 22.74
N ASN A 68 22.13 10.38 23.04
CA ASN A 68 22.25 9.68 24.31
C ASN A 68 23.66 9.14 24.55
N PHE A 69 24.33 8.65 23.50
CA PHE A 69 25.71 8.21 23.60
C PHE A 69 26.65 9.38 23.94
N PHE A 70 26.55 10.51 23.22
CA PHE A 70 27.38 11.68 23.46
C PHE A 70 27.11 12.33 24.82
N HIS A 71 25.86 12.42 25.25
CA HIS A 71 25.51 12.90 26.59
C HIS A 71 26.17 12.05 27.67
N ARG A 72 26.01 10.72 27.61
CA ARG A 72 26.59 9.82 28.62
C ARG A 72 28.12 9.82 28.61
N ILE A 73 28.76 9.95 27.45
CA ILE A 73 30.22 10.12 27.37
C ILE A 73 30.67 11.46 27.97
N THR A 74 29.91 12.52 27.75
CA THR A 74 30.21 13.85 28.28
C THR A 74 30.09 13.85 29.81
N ASP A 75 29.06 13.23 30.36
CA ASP A 75 28.86 13.08 31.81
C ASP A 75 30.03 12.30 32.46
N ILE A 76 30.45 11.20 31.83
CA ILE A 76 31.61 10.44 32.31
C ILE A 76 32.89 11.28 32.21
N SER A 77 33.06 12.04 31.13
CA SER A 77 34.24 12.88 30.94
C SER A 77 34.30 14.02 31.97
N GLN A 78 33.16 14.61 32.33
CA GLN A 78 33.06 15.61 33.39
C GLN A 78 33.33 15.00 34.76
N HIS A 79 32.77 13.82 35.04
CA HIS A 79 33.04 13.08 36.28
C HIS A 79 34.52 12.69 36.41
N HIS A 80 35.15 12.28 35.30
CA HIS A 80 36.59 12.00 35.25
C HIS A 80 37.43 13.25 35.49
N LYS A 81 37.09 14.40 34.89
CA LYS A 81 37.78 15.68 35.17
C LYS A 81 37.70 16.07 36.64
N MET A 82 36.53 15.91 37.26
CA MET A 82 36.33 16.16 38.69
C MET A 82 37.20 15.20 39.54
N LEU A 83 37.19 13.91 39.22
CA LEU A 83 38.04 12.90 39.87
C LEU A 83 39.54 13.22 39.72
N MET A 84 39.99 13.60 38.53
CA MET A 84 41.40 13.94 38.28
C MET A 84 41.81 15.26 38.95
N SER A 85 40.87 16.19 39.15
CA SER A 85 41.14 17.40 39.95
C SER A 85 41.29 17.10 41.46
N GLU A 86 40.62 16.06 41.95
CA GLU A 86 40.78 15.55 43.33
C GLU A 86 42.05 14.69 43.49
N VAL A 87 42.49 14.03 42.42
CA VAL A 87 43.73 13.23 42.38
C VAL A 87 44.91 14.16 42.03
N THR A 88 45.22 15.09 42.92
CA THR A 88 46.42 15.93 42.81
C THR A 88 47.67 15.31 43.43
N ASN A 89 47.62 14.07 43.93
CA ASN A 89 48.78 13.42 44.53
C ASN A 89 48.75 11.89 44.40
N LYS A 90 49.88 11.35 43.94
CA LYS A 90 50.34 9.95 43.93
C LYS A 90 49.99 9.10 42.71
N ASP A 91 50.55 9.45 41.55
CA ASP A 91 50.99 8.44 40.60
C ASP A 91 52.35 7.91 41.07
N THR A 92 52.35 6.78 41.80
CA THR A 92 53.57 5.96 41.93
C THR A 92 53.66 5.09 40.69
N VAL A 93 54.54 5.50 39.76
CA VAL A 93 54.94 4.70 38.60
C VAL A 93 55.85 3.58 39.12
N ASP A 94 55.34 2.34 39.14
CA ASP A 94 56.18 1.15 39.36
C ASP A 94 56.91 0.80 38.06
N GLY A 95 58.12 0.27 38.17
CA GLY A 95 59.14 0.14 37.11
C GLY A 95 58.83 -0.86 35.97
N SER A 96 57.56 -1.23 35.81
CA SER A 96 57.05 -1.88 34.62
C SER A 96 56.02 -0.92 34.01
N ASP A 97 56.12 -0.61 32.71
CA ASP A 97 55.21 0.26 31.92
C ASP A 97 53.72 -0.17 31.91
N VAL A 98 53.30 -1.01 32.85
CA VAL A 98 51.93 -1.44 33.11
C VAL A 98 51.31 -0.54 34.17
N ARG A 99 50.58 0.49 33.73
CA ARG A 99 49.75 1.30 34.63
C ARG A 99 48.56 0.48 35.13
N VAL A 100 48.56 0.12 36.41
CA VAL A 100 47.42 -0.53 37.06
C VAL A 100 46.35 0.53 37.36
N LEU A 101 45.18 0.40 36.74
CA LEU A 101 44.07 1.32 36.97
C LEU A 101 43.53 1.18 38.41
N GLY A 102 43.34 2.30 39.09
CA GLY A 102 42.67 2.33 40.39
C GLY A 102 41.20 1.90 40.29
N SER A 103 40.57 1.57 41.43
CA SER A 103 39.15 1.13 41.46
C SER A 103 38.18 2.14 40.82
N LYS A 104 38.44 3.44 40.99
CA LYS A 104 37.67 4.52 40.35
C LYS A 104 37.86 4.56 38.82
N GLU A 105 39.09 4.38 38.35
CA GLU A 105 39.42 4.33 36.92
C GLU A 105 38.86 3.07 36.25
N MET A 106 38.90 1.92 36.94
CA MET A 106 38.26 0.68 36.50
C MET A 106 36.74 0.81 36.38
N THR A 107 36.11 1.54 37.31
CA THR A 107 34.66 1.83 37.28
C THR A 107 34.30 2.73 36.09
N LEU A 108 35.11 3.76 35.82
CA LEU A 108 34.98 4.62 34.63
C LEU A 108 35.14 3.81 33.34
N ALA A 109 36.18 2.99 33.23
CA ALA A 109 36.44 2.15 32.05
C ALA A 109 35.29 1.16 31.79
N SER A 110 34.75 0.55 32.86
CA SER A 110 33.58 -0.34 32.77
C SER A 110 32.33 0.41 32.32
N SER A 111 32.13 1.64 32.79
CA SER A 111 31.00 2.49 32.40
C SER A 111 31.08 2.90 30.93
N PHE A 112 32.28 3.30 30.47
CA PHE A 112 32.54 3.59 29.06
C PHE A 112 32.23 2.38 28.17
N ARG A 113 32.76 1.20 28.54
CA ARG A 113 32.52 -0.03 27.80
C ARG A 113 31.03 -0.36 27.69
N SER A 114 30.28 -0.25 28.80
CA SER A 114 28.83 -0.47 28.82
C SER A 114 28.07 0.47 27.89
N ILE A 115 28.45 1.75 27.84
CA ILE A 115 27.84 2.75 26.95
C ILE A 115 28.14 2.42 25.49
N THR A 116 29.40 2.11 25.16
CA THR A 116 29.81 1.76 23.79
C THR A 116 29.12 0.48 23.31
N ASP A 117 29.02 -0.54 24.16
CA ASP A 117 28.34 -1.79 23.82
C ASP A 117 26.83 -1.58 23.63
N SER A 118 26.20 -0.76 24.47
CA SER A 118 24.78 -0.40 24.32
C SER A 118 24.52 0.34 22.99
N PHE A 119 25.35 1.33 22.66
CA PHE A 119 25.26 2.06 21.40
C PHE A 119 25.45 1.14 20.20
N ARG A 120 26.48 0.29 20.23
CA ARG A 120 26.78 -0.69 19.16
C ARG A 120 25.60 -1.64 18.95
N HIS A 121 25.01 -2.15 20.01
CA HIS A 121 23.87 -3.08 19.93
C HIS A 121 22.65 -2.42 19.30
N GLN A 122 22.37 -1.16 19.67
CA GLN A 122 21.28 -0.39 19.06
C GLN A 122 21.55 -0.12 17.58
N ALA A 123 22.76 0.34 17.24
CA ALA A 123 23.17 0.57 15.84
C ALA A 123 23.03 -0.70 14.99
N TYR A 124 23.46 -1.85 15.51
CA TYR A 124 23.33 -3.13 14.83
C TYR A 124 21.86 -3.52 14.59
N ARG A 125 20.99 -3.33 15.59
CA ARG A 125 19.55 -3.57 15.45
C ARG A 125 18.93 -2.68 14.36
N PHE A 126 19.31 -1.41 14.28
CA PHE A 126 18.86 -0.51 13.22
C PHE A 126 19.30 -1.00 11.84
N ALA A 127 20.56 -1.40 11.68
CA ALA A 127 21.07 -1.95 10.43
C ALA A 127 20.33 -3.22 9.99
N GLN A 128 20.06 -4.14 10.92
CA GLN A 128 19.28 -5.35 10.64
C GLN A 128 17.84 -5.03 10.22
N LEU A 129 17.18 -4.08 10.90
CA LEU A 129 15.83 -3.66 10.56
C LEU A 129 15.78 -3.03 9.16
N GLN A 130 16.77 -2.20 8.82
CA GLN A 130 16.87 -1.57 7.50
C GLN A 130 17.04 -2.62 6.41
N ASN A 131 17.94 -3.58 6.62
CA ASN A 131 18.16 -4.67 5.65
C ASN A 131 16.89 -5.50 5.44
N ARG A 132 16.17 -5.83 6.52
CA ARG A 132 14.90 -6.57 6.41
C ARG A 132 13.85 -5.79 5.62
N ILE A 133 13.68 -4.50 5.92
CA ILE A 133 12.73 -3.62 5.19
C ILE A 133 13.11 -3.58 3.70
N ASN A 134 14.39 -3.40 3.38
CA ASN A 134 14.85 -3.35 2.00
C ASN A 134 14.55 -4.66 1.25
N THR A 135 14.81 -5.81 1.88
CA THR A 135 14.54 -7.14 1.28
C THR A 135 13.05 -7.36 1.07
N GLU A 136 12.20 -7.04 2.05
CA GLU A 136 10.73 -7.14 1.91
C GLU A 136 10.22 -6.22 0.78
N GLN A 137 10.77 -5.00 0.66
CA GLN A 137 10.42 -4.09 -0.43
C GLN A 137 10.86 -4.60 -1.81
N GLN A 138 12.05 -5.18 -1.93
CA GLN A 138 12.51 -5.78 -3.18
C GLN A 138 11.61 -6.95 -3.60
N LYS A 139 11.18 -7.80 -2.64
CA LYS A 139 10.23 -8.87 -2.89
C LYS A 139 8.92 -8.33 -3.46
N TYR A 140 8.33 -7.32 -2.83
CA TYR A 140 7.09 -6.71 -3.30
C TYR A 140 7.24 -6.00 -4.66
N ARG A 141 8.37 -5.33 -4.93
CA ARG A 141 8.64 -4.77 -6.27
C ARG A 141 8.62 -5.83 -7.36
N HIS A 142 9.23 -6.98 -7.09
CA HIS A 142 9.26 -8.08 -8.06
C HIS A 142 7.85 -8.62 -8.33
N VAL A 143 7.08 -8.86 -7.27
CA VAL A 143 5.69 -9.33 -7.37
C VAL A 143 4.81 -8.34 -8.16
N LEU A 144 4.87 -7.05 -7.83
CA LEU A 144 4.10 -6.02 -8.55
C LEU A 144 4.50 -5.90 -10.03
N LYS A 145 5.79 -6.07 -10.33
CA LYS A 145 6.27 -6.06 -11.72
C LYS A 145 5.67 -7.24 -12.51
N ASN A 146 5.70 -8.44 -11.94
CA ASN A 146 5.12 -9.63 -12.57
C ASN A 146 3.60 -9.47 -12.75
N LEU A 147 2.90 -8.94 -11.74
CA LEU A 147 1.46 -8.65 -11.83
C LEU A 147 1.13 -7.61 -12.90
N LYS A 148 1.99 -6.60 -13.09
CA LYS A 148 1.82 -5.57 -14.12
C LYS A 148 2.02 -6.10 -15.54
N GLU A 149 2.95 -7.04 -15.71
CA GLU A 149 3.27 -7.64 -17.01
C GLU A 149 2.27 -8.72 -17.42
N ASP A 150 1.50 -9.24 -16.45
CA ASP A 150 0.45 -10.22 -16.71
C ASP A 150 -0.79 -9.58 -17.35
N LYS A 151 -1.08 -9.97 -18.59
CA LYS A 151 -2.22 -9.49 -19.38
C LYS A 151 -3.55 -10.11 -18.97
N SER A 152 -3.55 -11.21 -18.20
CA SER A 152 -4.80 -11.84 -17.75
C SER A 152 -5.41 -11.14 -16.54
N ILE A 153 -4.75 -10.12 -15.99
CA ILE A 153 -5.22 -9.35 -14.84
C ILE A 153 -5.13 -7.85 -15.11
N VAL A 154 -6.09 -7.10 -14.59
CA VAL A 154 -6.07 -5.64 -14.62
C VAL A 154 -6.06 -5.13 -13.19
N VAL A 155 -5.02 -4.38 -12.85
CA VAL A 155 -4.79 -3.83 -11.52
C VAL A 155 -5.11 -2.33 -11.55
N THR A 156 -6.27 -1.94 -11.01
CA THR A 156 -6.79 -0.56 -11.04
C THR A 156 -6.23 0.29 -9.90
N ARG A 157 -6.21 1.62 -10.07
CA ARG A 157 -5.74 2.54 -9.01
C ARG A 157 -6.69 2.53 -7.82
N PRO A 158 -6.18 2.65 -6.57
CA PRO A 158 -7.03 2.71 -5.39
C PRO A 158 -7.77 4.06 -5.34
N ASP A 159 -9.11 4.05 -5.32
CA ASP A 159 -9.90 5.27 -5.15
C ASP A 159 -10.02 5.64 -3.65
N LYS A 160 -8.87 5.85 -2.96
CA LYS A 160 -8.67 6.13 -1.49
C LYS A 160 -8.07 4.97 -0.67
N GLY A 161 -7.00 4.33 -1.16
CA GLY A 161 -6.23 3.34 -0.37
C GLY A 161 -6.84 1.94 -0.25
N LYS A 162 -7.86 1.62 -1.06
CA LYS A 162 -8.36 0.26 -1.28
C LYS A 162 -8.30 -0.04 -2.77
N ALA A 163 -7.57 -1.09 -3.15
CA ALA A 163 -7.55 -1.57 -4.52
C ALA A 163 -8.89 -2.27 -4.79
N THR A 164 -9.77 -1.62 -5.53
CA THR A 164 -11.04 -2.24 -5.95
C THR A 164 -10.81 -2.84 -7.33
N MET A 165 -10.61 -4.16 -7.39
CA MET A 165 -10.80 -4.86 -8.65
C MET A 165 -12.25 -4.66 -9.07
N THR A 166 -12.45 -4.12 -10.26
CA THR A 166 -13.77 -4.06 -10.87
C THR A 166 -13.63 -4.63 -12.27
N SER A 167 -14.25 -5.78 -12.48
CA SER A 167 -14.62 -6.18 -13.83
C SER A 167 -15.67 -5.17 -14.31
N GLY A 168 -15.58 -4.76 -15.56
CA GLY A 168 -16.77 -4.29 -16.26
C GLY A 168 -17.88 -5.33 -16.13
N ILE A 169 -19.11 -4.96 -16.45
CA ILE A 169 -20.16 -5.97 -16.59
C ILE A 169 -20.12 -6.50 -18.01
N THR A 170 -20.37 -7.78 -18.20
CA THR A 170 -20.63 -8.31 -19.54
C THR A 170 -22.13 -8.22 -19.79
N VAL A 171 -22.51 -7.57 -20.89
CA VAL A 171 -23.89 -7.54 -21.36
C VAL A 171 -24.02 -8.50 -22.53
N GLU A 172 -24.93 -9.46 -22.40
CA GLU A 172 -25.25 -10.42 -23.45
C GLU A 172 -26.52 -10.00 -24.20
N PHE A 173 -26.39 -9.77 -25.49
CA PHE A 173 -27.48 -9.40 -26.39
C PHE A 173 -27.94 -10.63 -27.15
N HIS A 174 -29.18 -11.07 -26.93
CA HIS A 174 -29.79 -12.20 -27.65
C HIS A 174 -30.81 -11.70 -28.66
N ASN A 175 -30.63 -12.02 -29.95
CA ASN A 175 -31.58 -11.66 -30.98
C ASN A 175 -32.60 -12.80 -31.22
N GLY A 176 -33.78 -12.67 -30.59
CA GLY A 176 -34.93 -13.57 -30.80
C GLY A 176 -35.88 -13.14 -31.93
N LEU A 177 -35.59 -12.06 -32.66
CA LEU A 177 -36.45 -11.55 -33.73
C LEU A 177 -36.14 -12.25 -35.05
N ASN A 178 -37.06 -12.17 -36.01
CA ASN A 178 -36.92 -12.78 -37.34
C ASN A 178 -36.09 -11.94 -38.34
N PHE A 179 -35.39 -10.91 -37.89
CA PHE A 179 -34.50 -10.07 -38.69
C PHE A 179 -33.22 -9.72 -37.91
N PRO A 180 -32.10 -9.42 -38.61
CA PRO A 180 -30.84 -9.06 -37.95
C PRO A 180 -30.94 -7.72 -37.21
N ILE A 181 -30.29 -7.65 -36.04
CA ILE A 181 -30.17 -6.42 -35.25
C ILE A 181 -28.82 -5.76 -35.51
N GLU A 182 -28.84 -4.56 -36.08
CA GLU A 182 -27.70 -3.64 -36.05
C GLU A 182 -27.61 -2.99 -34.67
N LEU A 183 -26.70 -3.48 -33.83
CA LEU A 183 -26.49 -2.97 -32.48
C LEU A 183 -25.55 -1.75 -32.54
N VAL A 184 -26.08 -0.58 -32.19
CA VAL A 184 -25.34 0.68 -32.11
C VAL A 184 -25.14 1.05 -30.64
N MET A 185 -23.92 1.38 -30.27
CA MET A 185 -23.53 1.89 -28.97
C MET A 185 -23.33 3.40 -29.04
N THR A 186 -23.85 4.12 -28.05
CA THR A 186 -23.57 5.55 -27.86
C THR A 186 -23.05 5.80 -26.45
N GLN A 187 -22.10 6.73 -26.33
CA GLN A 187 -21.53 7.15 -25.06
C GLN A 187 -21.42 8.68 -25.06
N ASN A 188 -21.59 9.30 -23.90
CA ASN A 188 -21.46 10.74 -23.76
C ASN A 188 -20.11 11.23 -24.29
N ASN A 189 -20.15 12.25 -25.15
CA ASN A 189 -18.97 12.86 -25.79
C ASN A 189 -18.16 11.92 -26.71
N VAL A 190 -18.73 10.79 -27.13
CA VAL A 190 -18.14 9.87 -28.11
C VAL A 190 -19.08 9.75 -29.29
N ALA A 191 -18.53 9.76 -30.51
CA ALA A 191 -19.33 9.51 -31.71
C ALA A 191 -19.98 8.12 -31.62
N PRO A 192 -21.26 7.95 -32.03
CA PRO A 192 -21.90 6.64 -32.05
C PRO A 192 -21.11 5.62 -32.87
N GLN A 193 -21.08 4.38 -32.42
CA GLN A 193 -20.35 3.29 -33.06
C GLN A 193 -21.25 2.08 -33.24
N GLN A 194 -21.12 1.37 -34.37
CA GLN A 194 -21.73 0.06 -34.52
C GLN A 194 -20.93 -0.95 -33.72
N ALA A 195 -21.57 -1.54 -32.72
CA ALA A 195 -20.97 -2.55 -31.87
C ALA A 195 -20.97 -3.92 -32.56
N ALA A 196 -22.09 -4.29 -33.18
CA ALA A 196 -22.25 -5.56 -33.87
C ALA A 196 -23.44 -5.54 -34.85
N THR A 197 -23.48 -6.52 -35.74
CA THR A 197 -24.73 -6.97 -36.38
C THR A 197 -25.02 -8.37 -35.88
N ILE A 198 -26.15 -8.56 -35.19
CA ILE A 198 -26.54 -9.82 -34.54
C ILE A 198 -27.57 -10.52 -35.43
N PRO A 199 -27.22 -11.62 -36.13
CA PRO A 199 -28.17 -12.37 -36.94
C PRO A 199 -29.32 -12.94 -36.11
N THR A 200 -30.42 -13.29 -36.77
CA THR A 200 -31.55 -14.00 -36.16
C THR A 200 -31.08 -15.25 -35.41
N GLY A 201 -31.53 -15.41 -34.16
CA GLY A 201 -31.20 -16.55 -33.30
C GLY A 201 -29.79 -16.56 -32.71
N HIS A 202 -28.98 -15.53 -32.95
CA HIS A 202 -27.61 -15.42 -32.44
C HIS A 202 -27.53 -14.48 -31.24
N HIS A 203 -26.37 -14.51 -30.55
CA HIS A 203 -26.07 -13.59 -29.45
C HIS A 203 -24.73 -12.88 -29.67
N PHE A 204 -24.54 -11.79 -28.94
CA PHE A 204 -23.31 -11.01 -28.90
C PHE A 204 -23.04 -10.57 -27.46
N SER A 205 -21.81 -10.70 -26.98
CA SER A 205 -21.42 -10.28 -25.65
C SER A 205 -20.51 -9.05 -25.74
N TYR A 206 -20.78 -8.07 -24.89
CA TYR A 206 -20.00 -6.83 -24.81
C TYR A 206 -19.59 -6.55 -23.38
N ASP A 207 -18.28 -6.36 -23.17
CA ASP A 207 -17.74 -5.97 -21.87
C ASP A 207 -17.88 -4.45 -21.70
N VAL A 208 -18.85 -4.04 -20.89
CA VAL A 208 -19.11 -2.64 -20.55
C VAL A 208 -18.12 -2.20 -19.46
N PRO A 209 -17.18 -1.29 -19.75
CA PRO A 209 -16.17 -0.89 -18.79
C PRO A 209 -16.79 -0.08 -17.64
N GLN A 210 -16.13 -0.09 -16.48
CA GLN A 210 -16.47 0.85 -15.42
C GLN A 210 -16.31 2.30 -15.87
N GLY A 211 -17.23 3.15 -15.42
CA GLY A 211 -17.34 4.55 -15.86
C GLY A 211 -18.11 4.71 -17.18
N PHE A 212 -18.55 3.61 -17.81
CA PHE A 212 -19.42 3.71 -18.98
C PHE A 212 -20.78 4.30 -18.58
N ALA A 213 -21.20 5.31 -19.33
CA ALA A 213 -22.55 5.86 -19.28
C ALA A 213 -22.99 6.11 -20.72
N GLY A 214 -23.99 5.34 -21.16
CA GLY A 214 -24.38 5.30 -22.56
C GLY A 214 -25.63 4.46 -22.80
N ASN A 215 -25.92 4.21 -24.07
CA ASN A 215 -27.02 3.33 -24.45
C ASN A 215 -26.67 2.42 -25.63
N PHE A 216 -27.41 1.33 -25.70
CA PHE A 216 -27.44 0.39 -26.82
C PHE A 216 -28.79 0.46 -27.50
N LYS A 217 -28.78 0.37 -28.83
CA LYS A 217 -29.99 0.51 -29.62
C LYS A 217 -29.90 -0.19 -30.97
N HIS A 218 -31.05 -0.51 -31.54
CA HIS A 218 -31.13 -0.96 -32.92
C HIS A 218 -31.21 0.24 -33.87
N SER A 219 -30.38 0.24 -34.92
CA SER A 219 -30.31 1.25 -35.99
C SER A 219 -29.65 2.60 -35.61
N TRP A 220 -29.17 3.29 -36.65
CA TRP A 220 -28.59 4.63 -36.61
C TRP A 220 -29.63 5.76 -36.66
N ALA A 221 -30.90 5.45 -36.97
CA ALA A 221 -31.93 6.45 -37.29
C ALA A 221 -32.47 7.19 -36.05
N GLY A 222 -32.14 8.47 -35.86
CA GLY A 222 -32.38 9.21 -34.61
C GLY A 222 -33.82 9.39 -34.07
N LYS A 223 -34.86 8.87 -34.70
CA LYS A 223 -36.25 8.88 -34.19
C LYS A 223 -36.89 7.51 -34.35
N GLY A 224 -37.75 7.15 -33.40
CA GLY A 224 -38.43 5.85 -33.31
C GLY A 224 -37.63 4.75 -32.62
N ILE A 225 -36.65 5.04 -31.74
CA ILE A 225 -35.74 4.01 -31.23
C ILE A 225 -35.95 3.67 -29.76
N THR A 226 -36.15 2.38 -29.48
CA THR A 226 -36.03 1.80 -28.13
C THR A 226 -34.56 1.75 -27.70
N ARG A 227 -34.26 2.24 -26.49
CA ARG A 227 -32.90 2.26 -25.92
C ARG A 227 -32.78 1.40 -24.69
N PHE A 228 -31.69 0.66 -24.60
CA PHE A 228 -31.19 0.12 -23.34
C PHE A 228 -30.13 1.08 -22.81
N GLU A 229 -30.48 1.84 -21.77
CA GLU A 229 -29.59 2.81 -21.14
C GLU A 229 -28.88 2.15 -19.96
N ILE A 230 -27.57 2.37 -19.84
CA ILE A 230 -26.78 1.77 -18.79
C ILE A 230 -25.68 2.70 -18.30
N SER A 231 -25.53 2.75 -16.98
CA SER A 231 -24.48 3.46 -16.27
C SER A 231 -23.79 2.54 -15.28
N VAL A 232 -22.52 2.23 -15.55
CA VAL A 232 -21.65 1.45 -14.66
C VAL A 232 -20.80 2.44 -13.88
N ARG A 233 -21.19 2.74 -12.64
CA ARG A 233 -20.51 3.78 -11.85
C ARG A 233 -19.16 3.31 -11.32
N THR A 234 -18.23 4.25 -11.26
CA THR A 234 -16.88 4.07 -10.71
C THR A 234 -16.85 4.05 -9.18
N HIS A 235 -17.82 4.69 -8.51
CA HIS A 235 -17.70 5.05 -7.08
C HIS A 235 -18.60 4.27 -6.11
N ASP A 236 -19.69 3.64 -6.55
CA ASP A 236 -20.69 3.07 -5.63
C ASP A 236 -21.06 1.60 -5.91
N ALA A 237 -20.28 0.88 -6.74
CA ALA A 237 -20.49 -0.51 -7.14
C ALA A 237 -21.87 -0.82 -7.75
N ASN A 238 -22.72 0.20 -7.95
CA ASN A 238 -24.05 0.06 -8.50
C ASN A 238 -24.01 0.23 -10.01
N THR A 239 -24.72 -0.65 -10.70
CA THR A 239 -25.07 -0.47 -12.11
C THR A 239 -26.52 -0.03 -12.18
N TYR A 240 -26.76 1.10 -12.84
CA TYR A 240 -28.09 1.58 -13.13
C TYR A 240 -28.40 1.29 -14.59
N TYR A 241 -29.60 0.79 -14.86
CA TYR A 241 -30.06 0.59 -16.21
C TYR A 241 -31.56 0.82 -16.30
N ASP A 242 -32.00 1.21 -17.47
CA ASP A 242 -33.41 1.34 -17.80
C ASP A 242 -33.66 1.04 -19.29
N LEU A 243 -34.94 0.90 -19.62
CA LEU A 243 -35.41 0.83 -20.99
C LEU A 243 -36.14 2.12 -21.30
N SER A 244 -35.62 2.87 -22.25
CA SER A 244 -36.15 4.17 -22.63
C SER A 244 -36.79 4.11 -24.01
N VAL A 245 -38.00 4.66 -24.10
CA VAL A 245 -38.75 4.87 -25.35
C VAL A 245 -38.99 6.36 -25.60
N ILE A 246 -38.19 7.23 -24.95
CA ILE A 246 -38.33 8.68 -25.06
C ILE A 246 -38.20 9.18 -26.52
N ASP A 247 -37.37 8.49 -27.30
CA ASP A 247 -37.16 8.76 -28.72
C ASP A 247 -38.00 7.84 -29.62
N GLY A 248 -39.01 7.14 -29.08
CA GLY A 248 -39.92 6.24 -29.77
C GLY A 248 -39.62 4.76 -29.55
N PHE A 249 -40.21 3.92 -30.39
CA PHE A 249 -40.15 2.45 -30.27
C PHE A 249 -39.98 1.81 -31.65
N ASN A 250 -38.99 0.93 -31.80
CA ASN A 250 -38.76 0.15 -33.02
C ASN A 250 -38.64 -1.36 -32.76
N VAL A 251 -37.95 -1.74 -31.69
CA VAL A 251 -37.77 -3.15 -31.32
C VAL A 251 -38.16 -3.37 -29.85
N PRO A 252 -38.82 -4.49 -29.53
CA PRO A 252 -39.03 -4.88 -28.15
C PRO A 252 -37.69 -5.33 -27.54
N ILE A 253 -37.38 -4.84 -26.35
CA ILE A 253 -36.19 -5.23 -25.58
C ILE A 253 -36.68 -5.76 -24.24
N LYS A 254 -36.07 -6.84 -23.76
CA LYS A 254 -36.24 -7.34 -22.40
C LYS A 254 -34.85 -7.46 -21.76
N VAL A 255 -34.73 -6.92 -20.55
CA VAL A 255 -33.47 -6.92 -19.80
C VAL A 255 -33.66 -7.82 -18.59
N TYR A 256 -32.66 -8.66 -18.34
CA TYR A 256 -32.56 -9.49 -17.15
C TYR A 256 -31.25 -9.16 -16.46
N ALA A 257 -31.30 -8.82 -15.18
CA ALA A 257 -30.12 -8.94 -14.33
C ALA A 257 -30.14 -10.35 -13.73
N PRO A 258 -29.04 -11.11 -13.76
CA PRO A 258 -28.93 -12.32 -12.96
C PRO A 258 -29.20 -11.92 -11.50
N ASP A 259 -30.08 -12.67 -10.83
CA ASP A 259 -30.65 -12.33 -9.52
C ASP A 259 -29.60 -11.70 -8.58
N GLY A 260 -29.94 -10.53 -8.03
CA GLY A 260 -29.21 -9.96 -6.89
C GLY A 260 -29.40 -10.80 -5.64
#